data_AF-A0A957R755-F1
#
_entry.id   AF-A0A957R755-F1
#
_cell.length_a   1.000
_cell.length_b   1.000
_cell.length_c   1.000
_cell.angle_alpha   90.00
_cell.angle_beta   90.00
_cell.angle_gamma   90.00
#
_symmetry.space_group_name_H-M   'P 1'
#
loop_
_entity.id
_entity.type
_entity.pdbx_description
1 polymer ?
#
loop_
_entity_poly.entity_id
_entity_poly.type
_entity_poly.pdbx_seq_one_letter_code
_entity_poly.pdbx_strand_id
1 'polypeptide(L)'
;TKGVPSENDFHEARGDIIVAGHLPTDKLIEGAEAYGARGFIVGSIMPSVYKAARDYTIPVLVTDGIGQRPMASTIYQLLREMEGQEASILARTTSGHRPELIIPRLNAVPDVAELPADVPLRRGQQVRILQPPFYSRIGTVVNVFNYPRSTPVGIKTSGANVALKDGQVVFIPKDNLDIII
;
A
#
# COMPACT_ATOMS: atom_id res chain seq x y z
N THR A 1 -13.83 1.27 -7.17
CA THR A 1 -12.68 2.14 -7.51
C THR A 1 -13.15 3.25 -8.41
N LYS A 2 -13.09 4.53 -7.99
CA LYS A 2 -12.87 5.58 -8.98
C LYS A 2 -11.42 5.39 -9.43
N GLY A 3 -11.20 4.93 -10.67
CA GLY A 3 -9.85 4.57 -11.15
C GLY A 3 -8.90 5.75 -11.03
N VAL A 4 -9.33 6.90 -11.53
CA VAL A 4 -8.71 8.21 -11.40
C VAL A 4 -9.82 9.16 -10.94
N PRO A 5 -9.61 9.96 -9.87
CA PRO A 5 -10.57 10.98 -9.48
C PRO A 5 -10.60 12.10 -10.52
N SER A 6 -11.77 12.67 -10.75
CA SER A 6 -11.96 13.87 -11.57
C SER A 6 -11.98 15.12 -10.69
N GLU A 7 -11.68 16.29 -11.26
CA GLU A 7 -11.71 17.56 -10.50
C GLU A 7 -13.08 17.83 -9.85
N ASN A 8 -14.17 17.39 -10.49
CA ASN A 8 -15.53 17.51 -9.97
C ASN A 8 -15.79 16.63 -8.73
N ASP A 9 -14.94 15.63 -8.46
CA ASP A 9 -15.11 14.74 -7.31
C ASP A 9 -14.72 15.41 -5.98
N PHE A 10 -14.13 16.61 -6.01
CA PHE A 10 -13.61 17.27 -4.82
C PHE A 10 -14.55 18.29 -4.17
N HIS A 11 -15.70 18.59 -4.78
CA HIS A 11 -16.63 19.59 -4.25
C HIS A 11 -17.13 19.31 -2.83
N GLU A 12 -17.18 18.03 -2.45
CA GLU A 12 -17.61 17.59 -1.11
C GLU A 12 -16.45 17.15 -0.22
N ALA A 13 -15.21 17.13 -0.72
CA ALA A 13 -14.05 16.55 -0.05
C ALA A 13 -13.45 17.41 1.07
N ARG A 14 -14.15 18.46 1.51
CA ARG A 14 -13.62 19.41 2.50
C ARG A 14 -13.49 18.71 3.85
N GLY A 15 -12.26 18.63 4.35
CA GLY A 15 -11.95 17.92 5.59
C GLY A 15 -11.65 16.42 5.39
N ASP A 16 -11.85 15.89 4.18
CA ASP A 16 -11.73 14.46 3.91
C ASP A 16 -10.31 14.06 3.51
N ILE A 17 -9.99 12.80 3.78
CA ILE A 17 -8.84 12.11 3.18
C ILE A 17 -9.38 11.30 1.99
N ILE A 18 -8.91 11.62 0.80
CA ILE A 18 -9.43 11.06 -0.45
C ILE A 18 -8.73 9.73 -0.75
N VAL A 19 -9.50 8.66 -0.93
CA VAL A 19 -9.00 7.36 -1.39
C VAL A 19 -9.19 7.23 -2.90
N ALA A 20 -8.10 7.01 -3.63
CA ALA A 20 -8.12 6.87 -5.09
C ALA A 20 -7.26 5.70 -5.57
N GLY A 21 -7.57 5.16 -6.76
CA GLY A 21 -6.75 4.10 -7.34
C GLY A 21 -5.37 4.60 -7.76
N HIS A 22 -5.34 5.69 -8.54
CA HIS A 22 -4.13 6.22 -9.14
C HIS A 22 -4.18 7.75 -9.28
N LEU A 23 -3.05 8.43 -9.06
CA LEU A 23 -2.86 9.85 -9.40
C LEU A 23 -1.96 10.00 -10.64
N PRO A 24 -2.54 10.30 -11.82
CA PRO A 24 -1.76 10.51 -13.04
C PRO A 24 -1.13 11.91 -13.13
N THR A 25 -1.67 12.90 -12.42
CA THR A 25 -1.22 14.30 -12.43
C THR A 25 -1.39 14.93 -11.04
N ASP A 26 -0.50 15.86 -10.76
CA ASP A 26 -0.46 16.76 -9.61
C ASP A 26 -1.62 17.78 -9.58
N LYS A 27 -2.25 18.08 -10.72
CA LYS A 27 -3.47 18.90 -10.79
C LYS A 27 -4.61 18.38 -9.90
N LEU A 28 -4.66 17.07 -9.67
CA LEU A 28 -5.63 16.46 -8.78
C LEU A 28 -5.32 16.76 -7.30
N ILE A 29 -4.04 16.91 -6.96
CA ILE A 29 -3.61 17.34 -5.63
C ILE A 29 -3.96 18.82 -5.45
N GLU A 30 -3.62 19.65 -6.43
CA GLU A 30 -3.96 21.07 -6.47
C GLU A 30 -5.47 21.31 -6.30
N GLY A 31 -6.29 20.63 -7.09
CA GLY A 31 -7.75 20.73 -7.01
C GLY A 31 -8.27 20.32 -5.63
N ALA A 32 -7.86 19.14 -5.12
CA ALA A 32 -8.30 18.67 -3.82
C ALA A 32 -7.89 19.61 -2.66
N GLU A 33 -6.66 20.14 -2.71
CA GLU A 33 -6.18 21.12 -1.74
C GLU A 33 -7.02 22.41 -1.79
N ALA A 34 -7.33 22.91 -3.00
CA ALA A 34 -8.16 24.09 -3.19
C ALA A 34 -9.59 23.91 -2.63
N TYR A 35 -10.15 22.70 -2.69
CA TYR A 35 -11.44 22.35 -2.09
C TYR A 35 -11.36 21.98 -0.59
N GLY A 36 -10.15 22.01 0.00
CA GLY A 36 -9.94 21.82 1.44
C GLY A 36 -9.88 20.37 1.90
N ALA A 37 -9.50 19.44 1.01
CA ALA A 37 -9.15 18.08 1.39
C ALA A 37 -7.95 18.05 2.35
N ARG A 38 -7.80 16.96 3.10
CA ARG A 38 -6.75 16.77 4.11
C ARG A 38 -5.64 15.83 3.69
N GLY A 39 -5.78 15.16 2.55
CA GLY A 39 -4.75 14.28 2.01
C GLY A 39 -5.29 13.26 1.03
N PHE A 40 -4.37 12.44 0.50
CA PHE A 40 -4.68 11.32 -0.37
C PHE A 40 -4.14 10.01 0.19
N ILE A 41 -4.89 8.94 -0.04
CA ILE A 41 -4.40 7.56 0.02
C ILE A 41 -4.60 6.94 -1.36
N VAL A 42 -3.49 6.61 -2.03
CA VAL A 42 -3.52 6.13 -3.42
C VAL A 42 -2.75 4.84 -3.60
N GLY A 43 -3.21 4.02 -4.56
CA GLY A 43 -2.48 2.83 -4.98
C GLY A 43 -1.15 3.21 -5.58
N SER A 44 -1.17 4.05 -6.62
CA SER A 44 0.06 4.45 -7.29
C SER A 44 0.01 5.88 -7.80
N ILE A 45 1.18 6.43 -8.10
CA ILE A 45 1.35 7.78 -8.66
C ILE A 45 2.27 7.79 -9.86
N MET A 46 2.12 8.75 -10.77
CA MET A 46 3.09 8.93 -11.85
C MET A 46 4.44 9.48 -11.32
N PRO A 47 5.58 9.17 -11.97
CA PRO A 47 6.89 9.69 -11.56
C PRO A 47 6.96 11.22 -11.46
N SER A 48 6.23 11.94 -12.31
CA SER A 48 6.10 13.40 -12.26
C SER A 48 5.45 13.87 -10.95
N VAL A 49 4.35 13.21 -10.58
CA VAL A 49 3.59 13.48 -9.35
C VAL A 49 4.43 13.24 -8.10
N TYR A 50 5.30 12.23 -8.10
CA TYR A 50 6.17 11.95 -6.95
C TYR A 50 7.03 13.15 -6.53
N LYS A 51 7.53 13.93 -7.49
CA LYS A 51 8.32 15.13 -7.19
C LYS A 51 7.40 16.28 -6.77
N ALA A 52 6.39 16.57 -7.57
CA ALA A 52 5.46 17.67 -7.36
C ALA A 52 4.68 17.56 -6.04
N ALA A 53 4.32 16.34 -5.59
CA ALA A 53 3.58 16.10 -4.35
C ALA A 53 4.27 16.68 -3.09
N ARG A 54 5.57 16.97 -3.14
CA ARG A 54 6.32 17.59 -2.03
C ARG A 54 6.06 19.09 -1.88
N ASP A 55 5.56 19.73 -2.93
CA ASP A 55 5.35 21.17 -2.97
C ASP A 55 3.94 21.56 -2.46
N TYR A 56 3.08 20.57 -2.21
CA TYR A 56 1.73 20.73 -1.66
C TYR A 56 1.72 20.56 -0.14
N THR A 57 0.72 21.14 0.53
CA THR A 57 0.58 21.07 1.99
C THR A 57 -0.12 19.80 2.46
N ILE A 58 -0.94 19.19 1.60
CA ILE A 58 -1.65 17.95 1.91
C ILE A 58 -0.78 16.71 1.64
N PRO A 59 -0.74 15.72 2.56
CA PRO A 59 0.05 14.51 2.37
C PRO A 59 -0.55 13.58 1.31
N VAL A 60 0.32 12.88 0.58
CA VAL A 60 -0.05 11.80 -0.35
C VAL A 60 0.59 10.49 0.11
N LEU A 61 -0.23 9.59 0.67
CA LEU A 61 0.19 8.25 1.05
C LEU A 61 0.04 7.30 -0.14
N VAL A 62 1.12 6.62 -0.53
CA VAL A 62 1.14 5.73 -1.69
C VAL A 62 1.39 4.30 -1.25
N THR A 63 0.48 3.38 -1.55
CA THR A 63 0.54 1.99 -1.04
C THR A 63 1.32 1.05 -1.96
N ASP A 64 1.25 1.25 -3.28
CA ASP A 64 1.76 0.34 -4.31
C ASP A 64 2.78 1.01 -5.26
N GLY A 65 3.27 2.19 -4.88
CA GLY A 65 4.47 2.84 -5.42
C GLY A 65 4.27 3.67 -6.69
N ILE A 66 5.35 3.86 -7.46
CA ILE A 66 5.40 4.75 -8.62
C ILE A 66 5.07 4.01 -9.92
N GLY A 67 4.26 4.58 -10.80
CA GLY A 67 3.79 4.01 -12.07
C GLY A 67 2.27 3.86 -12.08
N GLN A 68 1.74 3.12 -13.05
CA GLN A 68 0.31 2.86 -13.17
C GLN A 68 0.00 1.45 -12.66
N ARG A 69 -0.37 1.34 -11.38
CA ARG A 69 -0.61 0.08 -10.70
C ARG A 69 -1.88 0.18 -9.85
N PRO A 70 -2.73 -0.85 -9.84
CA PRO A 70 -3.89 -0.86 -8.96
C PRO A 70 -3.44 -1.00 -7.51
N MET A 71 -4.20 -0.37 -6.60
CA MET A 71 -4.08 -0.62 -5.18
C MET A 71 -4.32 -2.11 -4.87
N ALA A 72 -3.57 -2.68 -3.93
CA ALA A 72 -3.84 -4.04 -3.46
C ALA A 72 -5.30 -4.18 -2.99
N SER A 73 -6.01 -5.21 -3.49
CA SER A 73 -7.46 -5.36 -3.25
C SER A 73 -7.85 -5.38 -1.77
N THR A 74 -7.05 -6.00 -0.90
CA THR A 74 -7.28 -6.03 0.55
C THR A 74 -7.16 -4.65 1.19
N ILE A 75 -6.18 -3.83 0.78
CA ILE A 75 -6.05 -2.45 1.26
C ILE A 75 -7.26 -1.64 0.82
N TYR A 76 -7.67 -1.77 -0.44
CA TYR A 76 -8.84 -1.06 -0.95
C TYR A 76 -10.13 -1.46 -0.21
N GLN A 77 -10.34 -2.75 0.05
CA GLN A 77 -11.49 -3.24 0.81
C GLN A 77 -11.49 -2.68 2.22
N LEU A 78 -10.34 -2.71 2.92
CA LEU A 78 -10.19 -2.13 4.24
C LEU A 78 -10.52 -0.63 4.26
N LEU A 79 -9.96 0.15 3.35
CA LEU A 79 -10.22 1.59 3.26
C LEU A 79 -11.68 1.90 2.94
N ARG A 80 -12.33 1.06 2.11
CA ARG A 80 -13.76 1.20 1.80
C ARG A 80 -14.64 0.92 3.01
N GLU A 81 -14.29 -0.07 3.83
CA GLU A 81 -15.03 -0.36 5.06
C GLU A 81 -14.94 0.80 6.07
N MET A 82 -13.87 1.60 6.00
CA MET A 82 -13.63 2.76 6.85
C MET A 82 -14.12 4.09 6.24
N GLU A 83 -14.89 4.05 5.16
CA GLU A 83 -15.46 5.25 4.54
C GLU A 83 -16.32 6.03 5.55
N GLY A 84 -16.11 7.34 5.62
CA GLY A 84 -16.79 8.24 6.56
C GLY A 84 -16.29 8.14 8.02
N GLN A 85 -15.26 7.33 8.30
CA GLN A 85 -14.62 7.32 9.63
C GLN A 85 -13.55 8.41 9.74
N GLU A 86 -13.29 8.85 10.96
CA GLU A 86 -12.15 9.72 11.26
C GLU A 86 -10.84 8.98 10.96
N ALA A 87 -9.87 9.68 10.37
CA ALA A 87 -8.56 9.13 10.06
C ALA A 87 -7.48 10.21 10.12
N SER A 88 -6.25 9.79 10.43
CA SER A 88 -5.07 10.66 10.49
C SER A 88 -3.93 10.07 9.67
N ILE A 89 -3.29 10.88 8.83
CA ILE A 89 -2.10 10.51 8.06
C ILE A 89 -0.86 11.09 8.74
N LEU A 90 0.09 10.21 9.06
CA LEU A 90 1.43 10.59 9.48
C LEU A 90 2.42 10.31 8.33
N ALA A 91 2.66 11.31 7.48
CA ALA A 91 3.48 11.17 6.27
C ALA A 91 5.00 11.34 6.50
N ARG A 92 5.51 11.08 7.71
CA ARG A 92 6.94 11.27 8.02
C ARG A 92 7.78 10.12 7.46
N THR A 93 8.63 10.42 6.48
CA THR A 93 9.62 9.47 5.96
C THR A 93 11.03 9.89 6.40
N THR A 94 11.54 9.30 7.48
CA THR A 94 12.95 9.39 7.88
C THR A 94 13.51 7.99 8.09
N SER A 95 14.84 7.83 8.21
CA SER A 95 15.46 6.54 8.53
C SER A 95 14.81 5.93 9.77
N GLY A 96 13.98 4.90 9.59
CA GLY A 96 13.26 4.20 10.66
C GLY A 96 11.77 4.55 10.82
N HIS A 97 11.26 5.62 10.21
CA HIS A 97 9.83 5.97 10.27
C HIS A 97 9.17 5.72 8.92
N ARG A 98 8.16 4.84 8.91
CA ARG A 98 7.31 4.59 7.75
C ARG A 98 6.08 5.50 7.82
N PRO A 99 5.48 5.88 6.67
CA PRO A 99 4.19 6.55 6.68
C PRO A 99 3.12 5.68 7.33
N GLU A 100 2.24 6.30 8.11
CA GLU A 100 1.18 5.61 8.84
C GLU A 100 -0.18 6.25 8.56
N LEU A 101 -1.22 5.40 8.56
CA LEU A 101 -2.62 5.78 8.55
C LEU A 101 -3.26 5.24 9.83
N ILE A 102 -3.83 6.12 10.63
CA ILE A 102 -4.47 5.78 11.91
C ILE A 102 -5.96 6.03 11.77
N ILE A 103 -6.77 5.00 12.05
CA ILE A 103 -8.23 5.06 12.03
C ILE A 103 -8.72 4.61 13.41
N PRO A 104 -9.11 5.54 14.32
CA PRO A 104 -9.58 5.18 15.65
C PRO A 104 -10.86 4.34 15.56
N ARG A 105 -10.93 3.27 16.36
CA ARG A 105 -12.14 2.43 16.49
C ARG A 105 -12.64 2.52 17.93
N LEU A 106 -13.74 3.24 18.14
CA LEU A 106 -14.32 3.53 19.46
C LEU A 106 -14.69 2.30 20.30
N ASN A 107 -14.88 1.13 19.68
CA ASN A 107 -15.31 -0.12 20.35
C ASN A 107 -14.46 -1.35 19.97
N ALA A 108 -13.25 -1.15 19.45
CA ALA A 108 -12.37 -2.30 19.17
C ALA A 108 -11.84 -2.85 20.50
N VAL A 109 -12.01 -4.15 20.73
CA VAL A 109 -11.18 -4.87 21.70
C VAL A 109 -9.74 -4.73 21.19
N PRO A 110 -8.80 -4.21 22.00
CA PRO A 110 -7.41 -4.11 21.58
C PRO A 110 -6.89 -5.53 21.30
N ASP A 111 -6.77 -5.89 20.03
CA ASP A 111 -6.00 -7.04 19.59
C ASP A 111 -4.53 -6.61 19.52
N VAL A 112 -3.99 -6.24 20.68
CA VAL A 112 -2.63 -5.73 20.80
C VAL A 112 -1.75 -6.86 21.31
N ALA A 113 -1.47 -7.80 20.42
CA ALA A 113 -0.12 -8.34 20.43
C ALA A 113 0.76 -7.22 19.85
N GLU A 114 1.65 -6.64 20.66
CA GLU A 114 2.74 -5.84 20.13
C GLU A 114 3.44 -6.67 19.05
N LEU A 115 3.28 -6.26 17.79
CA LEU A 115 3.90 -6.97 16.69
C LEU A 115 5.40 -6.70 16.79
N PRO A 116 6.24 -7.74 16.90
CA PRO A 116 7.68 -7.57 16.87
C PRO A 116 8.05 -6.80 15.60
N ALA A 117 8.96 -5.82 15.73
CA ALA A 117 9.47 -5.07 14.58
C ALA A 117 10.01 -5.99 13.46
N ASP A 118 10.49 -7.18 13.85
CA ASP A 118 10.94 -8.24 12.96
C ASP A 118 10.05 -9.49 13.09
N VAL A 119 8.94 -9.52 12.36
CA VAL A 119 8.18 -10.76 12.17
C VAL A 119 8.91 -11.63 11.15
N PRO A 120 9.47 -12.80 11.52
CA PRO A 120 10.14 -13.66 10.56
C PRO A 120 9.12 -14.29 9.61
N LEU A 121 9.53 -14.46 8.35
CA LEU A 121 8.72 -15.13 7.34
C LEU A 121 8.51 -16.61 7.71
N ARG A 122 7.25 -17.05 7.77
CA ARG A 122 6.83 -18.39 8.15
C ARG A 122 5.78 -18.93 7.19
N ARG A 123 5.75 -20.26 7.06
CA ARG A 123 4.66 -20.95 6.35
C ARG A 123 3.30 -20.59 6.98
N GLY A 124 2.30 -20.38 6.14
CA GLY A 124 0.94 -20.02 6.53
C GLY A 124 0.68 -18.52 6.58
N GLN A 125 1.71 -17.67 6.63
CA GLN A 125 1.53 -16.21 6.62
C GLN A 125 1.00 -15.72 5.28
N GLN A 126 0.15 -14.68 5.34
CA GLN A 126 -0.19 -13.90 4.17
C GLN A 126 0.92 -12.91 3.86
N VAL A 127 1.22 -12.76 2.58
CA VAL A 127 2.24 -11.84 2.10
C VAL A 127 1.76 -11.09 0.87
N ARG A 128 2.19 -9.83 0.73
CA ARG A 128 2.03 -9.02 -0.47
C ARG A 128 3.34 -9.03 -1.26
N ILE A 129 3.26 -9.24 -2.57
CA ILE A 129 4.42 -9.27 -3.45
C ILE A 129 4.76 -7.86 -3.96
N LEU A 130 6.03 -7.48 -3.85
CA LEU A 130 6.53 -6.13 -4.12
C LEU A 130 7.23 -5.98 -5.47
N GLN A 131 7.22 -7.00 -6.33
CA GLN A 131 7.94 -6.98 -7.60
C GLN A 131 7.09 -7.55 -8.76
N PRO A 132 7.45 -7.25 -10.02
CA PRO A 132 6.80 -7.86 -11.17
C PRO A 132 7.14 -9.36 -11.26
N PRO A 133 6.30 -10.17 -11.93
CA PRO A 133 5.04 -9.80 -12.58
C PRO A 133 3.82 -9.79 -11.61
N PHE A 134 4.04 -9.96 -10.30
CA PHE A 134 2.98 -10.20 -9.32
C PHE A 134 2.75 -9.04 -8.34
N TYR A 135 3.11 -7.81 -8.72
CA TYR A 135 2.94 -6.62 -7.88
C TYR A 135 1.58 -6.59 -7.19
N SER A 136 1.59 -6.27 -5.89
CA SER A 136 0.40 -6.02 -5.08
C SER A 136 -0.53 -7.24 -4.92
N ARG A 137 -0.18 -8.38 -5.52
CA ARG A 137 -0.89 -9.64 -5.30
C ARG A 137 -0.59 -10.15 -3.91
N ILE A 138 -1.63 -10.72 -3.32
CA ILE A 138 -1.57 -11.34 -2.00
C ILE A 138 -1.60 -12.85 -2.20
N GLY A 139 -0.75 -13.54 -1.46
CA GLY A 139 -0.71 -15.00 -1.43
C GLY A 139 -0.32 -15.51 -0.06
N THR A 140 -0.32 -16.83 0.08
CA THR A 140 0.02 -17.52 1.32
C THR A 140 1.38 -18.21 1.17
N VAL A 141 2.26 -18.01 2.14
CA VAL A 141 3.56 -18.67 2.18
C VAL A 141 3.34 -20.17 2.37
N VAL A 142 3.74 -20.99 1.39
CA VAL A 142 3.61 -22.46 1.49
C VAL A 142 4.91 -23.13 1.89
N ASN A 143 6.06 -22.52 1.60
CA ASN A 143 7.36 -23.03 2.02
C ASN A 143 8.40 -21.91 2.09
N VAL A 144 9.15 -21.85 3.18
CA VAL A 144 10.31 -20.95 3.33
C VAL A 144 11.58 -21.79 3.14
N PHE A 145 12.50 -21.37 2.27
CA PHE A 145 13.70 -22.13 1.99
C PHE A 145 14.85 -21.76 2.94
N ASN A 146 15.48 -22.77 3.53
CA ASN A 146 16.65 -22.59 4.41
C ASN A 146 17.93 -22.20 3.64
N TYR A 147 17.97 -22.50 2.32
CA TYR A 147 19.10 -22.18 1.46
C TYR A 147 18.65 -21.33 0.26
N PRO A 148 19.51 -20.42 -0.24
CA PRO A 148 19.22 -19.62 -1.43
C PRO A 148 18.81 -20.47 -2.64
N ARG A 149 17.83 -19.98 -3.42
CA ARG A 149 17.40 -20.59 -4.69
C ARG A 149 17.83 -19.72 -5.86
N SER A 150 18.14 -20.35 -6.99
CA SER A 150 18.39 -19.63 -8.25
C SER A 150 17.10 -19.01 -8.77
N THR A 151 17.20 -17.75 -9.16
CA THR A 151 16.16 -17.00 -9.87
C THR A 151 16.28 -17.22 -11.39
N PRO A 152 15.24 -16.86 -12.19
CA PRO A 152 15.33 -16.91 -13.65
C PRO A 152 16.47 -16.07 -14.24
N VAL A 153 16.95 -15.06 -13.52
CA VAL A 153 18.09 -14.21 -13.91
C VAL A 153 19.45 -14.74 -13.43
N GLY A 154 19.51 -15.96 -12.90
CA GLY A 154 20.76 -16.63 -12.50
C GLY A 154 21.31 -16.24 -11.13
N ILE A 155 20.68 -15.30 -10.41
CA ILE A 155 21.09 -14.89 -9.07
C ILE A 155 20.52 -15.85 -8.04
N LYS A 156 21.31 -16.20 -7.02
CA LYS A 156 20.84 -16.98 -5.86
C LYS A 156 20.39 -16.05 -4.73
N THR A 157 19.18 -16.25 -4.22
CA THR A 157 18.66 -15.46 -3.09
C THR A 157 17.78 -16.30 -2.17
N SER A 158 17.69 -15.90 -0.90
CA SER A 158 16.73 -16.47 0.06
C SER A 158 15.31 -16.04 -0.29
N GLY A 159 14.34 -16.93 -0.09
CA GLY A 159 12.95 -16.62 -0.40
C GLY A 159 12.00 -17.74 -0.02
N ALA A 160 10.77 -17.62 -0.49
CA ALA A 160 9.69 -18.54 -0.19
C ALA A 160 8.86 -18.85 -1.44
N ASN A 161 8.23 -20.02 -1.43
CA ASN A 161 7.13 -20.30 -2.33
C ASN A 161 5.86 -19.68 -1.76
N VAL A 162 5.16 -18.93 -2.60
CA VAL A 162 3.89 -18.27 -2.29
C VAL A 162 2.81 -18.83 -3.19
N ALA A 163 1.74 -19.34 -2.59
CA ALA A 163 0.53 -19.74 -3.31
C ALA A 163 -0.35 -18.51 -3.55
N LEU A 164 -0.61 -18.21 -4.82
CA LEU A 164 -1.49 -17.14 -5.25
C LEU A 164 -2.94 -17.62 -5.31
N LYS A 165 -3.89 -16.67 -5.34
CA LYS A 165 -5.34 -16.96 -5.41
C LYS A 165 -5.75 -17.75 -6.67
N ASP A 166 -4.97 -17.66 -7.74
CA ASP A 166 -5.20 -18.39 -9.00
C ASP A 166 -4.64 -19.83 -8.97
N GLY A 167 -4.14 -20.29 -7.82
CA GLY A 167 -3.57 -21.62 -7.62
C GLY A 167 -2.10 -21.75 -8.02
N GLN A 168 -1.50 -20.72 -8.63
CA GLN A 168 -0.08 -20.73 -8.96
C GLN A 168 0.78 -20.71 -7.68
N VAL A 169 1.87 -21.48 -7.67
CA VAL A 169 2.89 -21.43 -6.63
C VAL A 169 4.17 -20.86 -7.23
N VAL A 170 4.62 -19.72 -6.72
CA VAL A 170 5.75 -18.97 -7.27
C VAL A 170 6.83 -18.75 -6.23
N PHE A 171 8.10 -18.86 -6.62
CA PHE A 171 9.22 -18.50 -5.76
C PHE A 171 9.41 -16.98 -5.77
N ILE A 172 9.38 -16.35 -4.59
CA ILE A 172 9.60 -14.92 -4.40
C ILE A 172 10.75 -14.71 -3.41
N PRO A 173 11.76 -13.87 -3.72
CA PRO A 173 12.79 -13.46 -2.77
C PRO A 173 12.17 -12.80 -1.53
N LYS A 174 12.76 -13.04 -0.36
CA LYS A 174 12.24 -12.51 0.91
C LYS A 174 12.10 -10.98 0.91
N ASP A 175 13.04 -10.27 0.27
CA ASP A 175 13.10 -8.81 0.25
C ASP A 175 12.00 -8.20 -0.64
N ASN A 176 11.30 -9.04 -1.40
CA ASN A 176 10.19 -8.68 -2.26
C ASN A 176 8.82 -9.12 -1.71
N LEU A 177 8.77 -9.43 -0.41
CA LEU A 177 7.55 -9.80 0.32
C LEU A 177 7.32 -8.85 1.49
N ASP A 178 6.13 -8.27 1.57
CA ASP A 178 5.61 -7.65 2.80
C ASP A 178 4.73 -8.67 3.53
N ILE A 179 4.95 -8.89 4.81
CA ILE A 179 4.09 -9.75 5.64
C ILE A 179 2.82 -8.98 5.98
N ILE A 180 1.67 -9.60 5.76
CA ILE A 180 0.37 -9.11 6.21
C ILE A 180 0.10 -9.82 7.55
N ILE A 181 -0.10 -9.01 8.58
CA ILE A 181 -0.28 -9.45 9.96
C ILE A 181 -1.74 -9.26 10.37
#